data_AF-A0A075P0S9-F1
#
_entry.id   AF-A0A075P0S9-F1
#
_cell.length_a   1.000
_cell.length_b   1.000
_cell.length_c   1.000
_cell.angle_alpha   90.00
_cell.angle_beta   90.00
_cell.angle_gamma   90.00
#
_symmetry.space_group_name_H-M   'P 1'
#
loop_
_entity.id
_entity.type
_entity.pdbx_description
1 polymer ?
#
loop_
_entity_poly.entity_id
_entity_poly.type
_entity_poly.pdbx_seq_one_letter_code
_entity_poly.pdbx_strand_id
1 'polypeptide(L)'
;MPTDAQLLIGKMLQIKDKITAKRHCIPSDLQSEWHALDEQTACFNSEAMFENAVKGKGFSKHIDYSGSIKELSTLVKRLDSLNKEVTVSQISH
;
A
#
# COMPACT_ATOMS: atom_id res chain seq x y z
N MET A 1 12.34 -11.70 14.05
CA MET A 1 10.99 -11.11 14.22
C MET A 1 10.83 -10.04 13.15
N PRO A 2 9.76 -10.05 12.33
CA PRO A 2 9.50 -8.94 11.43
C PRO A 2 9.32 -7.67 12.24
N THR A 3 10.03 -6.60 11.88
CA THR A 3 9.91 -5.30 12.55
C THR A 3 8.52 -4.72 12.28
N ASP A 4 7.93 -3.97 13.21
CA ASP A 4 6.59 -3.37 13.06
C ASP A 4 6.42 -2.61 11.73
N ALA A 5 7.48 -1.96 11.25
CA ALA A 5 7.53 -1.32 9.94
C ALA A 5 7.28 -2.31 8.77
N GLN A 6 7.92 -3.47 8.78
CA GLN A 6 7.72 -4.49 7.74
C GLN A 6 6.29 -5.04 7.75
N LEU A 7 5.71 -5.22 8.94
CA LEU A 7 4.32 -5.66 9.07
C LEU A 7 3.35 -4.62 8.51
N LEU A 8 3.57 -3.35 8.81
CA LEU A 8 2.77 -2.24 8.32
C LEU A 8 2.91 -2.04 6.80
N ILE A 9 4.11 -2.17 6.24
CA ILE A 9 4.33 -2.12 4.79
C ILE A 9 3.60 -3.29 4.11
N GLY A 10 3.70 -4.50 4.67
CA GLY A 10 2.95 -5.66 4.17
C GLY A 10 1.43 -5.42 4.14
N LYS A 11 0.87 -4.84 5.21
CA LYS A 11 -0.55 -4.44 5.25
C LYS A 11 -0.90 -3.37 4.22
N MET A 12 -0.04 -2.36 4.08
CA MET A 12 -0.22 -1.28 3.11
C MET A 12 -0.33 -1.82 1.69
N LEU A 13 0.62 -2.69 1.29
CA LEU A 13 0.64 -3.33 -0.02
C LEU A 13 -0.62 -4.18 -0.24
N GLN A 14 -1.05 -4.97 0.76
CA GLN A 14 -2.27 -5.76 0.65
C GLN A 14 -3.54 -4.92 0.44
N ILE A 15 -3.66 -3.77 1.13
CA ILE A 15 -4.82 -2.88 0.95
C ILE A 15 -4.76 -2.20 -0.41
N LYS A 16 -3.57 -1.74 -0.82
CA LYS A 16 -3.33 -1.16 -2.14
C LYS A 16 -3.74 -2.12 -3.26
N ASP A 17 -3.28 -3.37 -3.23
CA ASP A 17 -3.64 -4.39 -4.21
C ASP A 17 -5.17 -4.61 -4.29
N LYS A 18 -5.87 -4.60 -3.15
CA LYS A 18 -7.33 -4.72 -3.13
C LYS A 18 -8.03 -3.55 -3.82
N ILE A 19 -7.58 -2.32 -3.58
CA ILE A 19 -8.13 -1.13 -4.21
C ILE A 19 -7.80 -1.12 -5.71
N THR A 20 -6.55 -1.44 -6.09
CA THR A 20 -6.12 -1.56 -7.50
C THR A 20 -6.94 -2.59 -8.26
N ALA A 21 -7.22 -3.76 -7.66
CA ALA A 21 -8.06 -4.79 -8.28
C ALA A 21 -9.49 -4.27 -8.57
N LYS A 22 -9.97 -3.33 -7.74
CA LYS A 22 -11.27 -2.67 -7.85
C LYS A 22 -11.19 -1.27 -8.49
N ARG A 23 -10.08 -0.90 -9.13
CA ARG A 23 -9.84 0.48 -9.63
C ARG A 23 -10.93 1.00 -10.57
N HIS A 24 -11.55 0.09 -11.32
CA HIS A 24 -12.64 0.37 -12.26
C HIS A 24 -13.97 0.70 -11.55
N CYS A 25 -14.07 0.41 -10.26
CA CYS A 25 -15.22 0.67 -9.40
C CYS A 25 -14.92 1.73 -8.33
N ILE A 26 -13.80 2.46 -8.43
CA ILE A 26 -13.51 3.58 -7.54
C ILE A 26 -14.33 4.80 -8.03
N PRO A 27 -15.22 5.35 -7.18
CA PRO A 27 -15.98 6.56 -7.52
C PRO A 27 -15.06 7.71 -7.91
N SER A 28 -15.49 8.56 -8.84
CA SER A 28 -14.70 9.71 -9.31
C SER A 28 -14.26 10.63 -8.17
N ASP A 29 -15.08 10.77 -7.12
CA ASP A 29 -14.77 11.55 -5.91
C ASP A 29 -13.57 10.99 -5.14
N LEU A 30 -13.36 9.67 -5.19
CA LEU A 30 -12.30 8.95 -4.48
C LEU A 30 -11.08 8.65 -5.37
N GLN A 31 -11.18 8.83 -6.68
CA GLN A 31 -10.05 8.60 -7.61
C GLN A 31 -8.88 9.54 -7.34
N SER A 32 -9.15 10.80 -6.99
CA SER A 32 -8.10 11.78 -6.69
C SER A 32 -7.32 11.39 -5.43
N GLU A 33 -8.02 10.95 -4.38
CA GLU A 33 -7.38 10.47 -3.15
C GLU A 33 -6.63 9.16 -3.38
N TRP A 34 -7.22 8.23 -4.14
CA TRP A 34 -6.55 7.00 -4.56
C TRP A 34 -5.23 7.29 -5.29
N HIS A 35 -5.23 8.19 -6.27
CA HIS A 35 -4.03 8.54 -7.03
C HIS A 35 -2.95 9.17 -6.14
N ALA A 36 -3.34 10.08 -5.24
CA ALA A 36 -2.40 10.70 -4.30
C ALA A 36 -1.79 9.67 -3.33
N LEU A 37 -2.56 8.67 -2.88
CA LEU A 37 -2.06 7.59 -2.04
C LEU A 37 -1.22 6.58 -2.84
N ASP A 38 -1.56 6.32 -4.09
CA ASP A 38 -0.79 5.45 -4.99
C ASP A 38 0.61 6.02 -5.22
N GLU A 39 0.71 7.32 -5.53
CA GLU A 39 1.98 8.05 -5.69
C GLU A 39 2.81 8.05 -4.41
N GLN A 40 2.20 8.37 -3.27
CA GLN A 40 2.89 8.35 -1.96
C GLN A 40 3.40 6.96 -1.59
N THR A 41 2.74 5.91 -2.07
CA THR A 41 3.10 4.52 -1.78
C THR A 41 3.91 3.86 -2.90
N ALA A 42 4.22 4.57 -3.98
CA ALA A 42 5.00 4.07 -5.09
C ALA A 42 6.42 3.64 -4.66
N CYS A 43 6.99 4.31 -3.65
CA CYS A 43 8.30 3.98 -3.08
C CYS A 43 8.36 2.57 -2.45
N PHE A 44 7.22 1.99 -2.05
CA PHE A 44 7.15 0.63 -1.52
C PHE A 44 6.85 -0.41 -2.60
N ASN A 45 6.45 0.01 -3.80
CA ASN A 45 6.05 -0.89 -4.88
C ASN A 45 7.30 -1.48 -5.53
N SER A 46 7.38 -2.81 -5.45
CA SER A 46 8.63 -3.55 -5.43
C SER A 46 9.26 -3.84 -6.79
N GLU A 47 8.97 -3.10 -7.86
CA GLU A 47 9.64 -3.35 -9.15
C GLU A 47 11.15 -3.04 -9.08
N ALA A 48 11.56 -2.01 -8.32
CA ALA A 48 12.97 -1.72 -8.02
C ALA A 48 13.56 -2.62 -6.89
N MET A 49 12.73 -3.36 -6.14
CA MET A 49 13.19 -4.16 -5.00
C MET A 49 13.44 -5.64 -5.34
N PHE A 50 12.86 -6.15 -6.44
CA PHE A 50 13.03 -7.54 -6.87
C PHE A 50 14.21 -7.77 -7.83
N GLU A 51 14.79 -6.73 -8.46
CA GLU A 51 15.94 -6.90 -9.36
C GLU A 51 17.17 -7.54 -8.67
N ASN A 52 17.26 -7.42 -7.34
CA ASN A 52 18.35 -7.99 -6.54
C ASN A 52 17.99 -9.30 -5.81
N ALA A 53 16.80 -9.87 -6.04
CA ALA A 53 16.36 -11.10 -5.39
C ALA A 53 16.98 -12.35 -6.06
N VAL A 54 18.28 -12.54 -5.87
CA VAL A 54 19.00 -13.74 -6.35
C VAL A 54 18.63 -14.96 -5.49
N LYS A 55 18.16 -16.03 -6.15
CA LYS A 55 17.81 -17.31 -5.52
C LYS A 55 18.98 -17.85 -4.66
N GLY A 56 18.78 -17.94 -3.35
CA GLY A 56 19.74 -18.55 -2.41
C GLY A 56 20.50 -17.58 -1.49
N LYS A 57 20.34 -16.26 -1.61
CA LYS A 57 20.85 -15.29 -0.62
C LYS A 57 19.74 -14.82 0.30
N GLY A 58 20.02 -14.77 1.61
CA GLY A 58 19.12 -14.20 2.60
C GLY A 58 18.77 -12.76 2.23
N PHE A 59 17.53 -12.57 1.78
CA PHE A 59 17.02 -11.25 1.42
C PHE A 59 16.71 -10.49 2.71
N SER A 60 17.65 -9.66 3.16
CA SER A 60 17.34 -8.63 4.14
C SER A 60 16.60 -7.53 3.39
N LYS A 61 15.26 -7.52 3.51
CA LYS A 61 14.37 -6.44 3.09
C LYS A 61 14.74 -5.15 3.82
N HIS A 62 15.84 -4.51 3.43
CA HIS A 62 16.09 -3.13 3.76
C HIS A 62 15.16 -2.32 2.87
N ILE A 63 13.97 -2.10 3.40
CA ILE A 63 13.10 -1.07 2.87
C ILE A 63 13.77 0.21 3.35
N ASP A 64 14.36 0.98 2.44
CA ASP A 64 14.96 2.30 2.68
C ASP A 64 13.88 3.35 3.00
N TYR A 65 12.90 2.97 3.81
CA TYR A 65 11.91 3.88 4.35
C TYR A 65 12.56 4.62 5.51
N SER A 66 13.08 5.82 5.22
CA SER A 66 13.59 6.76 6.22
C SER A 66 12.48 7.49 6.98
N GLY A 67 11.22 7.28 6.59
CA GLY A 67 10.05 7.86 7.25
C GLY A 67 9.73 7.21 8.60
N SER A 68 8.91 7.89 9.40
CA SER A 68 8.52 7.39 10.71
C SER A 68 7.49 6.26 10.61
N ILE A 69 7.55 5.29 11.51
CA ILE A 69 6.49 4.27 11.69
C ILE A 69 5.11 4.92 11.85
N LYS A 70 5.04 6.15 12.42
CA LYS A 70 3.80 6.92 12.55
C LYS A 70 3.23 7.36 11.19
N GLU A 71 4.08 7.77 10.26
CA GLU A 71 3.66 8.17 8.91
C GLU A 71 3.15 6.94 8.14
N LEU A 72 3.88 5.83 8.23
CA LEU A 72 3.46 4.55 7.66
C LEU A 72 2.12 4.06 8.25
N SER A 73 1.94 4.16 9.56
CA SER A 73 0.67 3.82 10.22
C SER A 73 -0.47 4.72 9.74
N THR A 74 -0.18 5.99 9.47
CA THR A 74 -1.16 6.95 8.95
C THR A 74 -1.56 6.64 7.51
N LEU A 75 -0.59 6.28 6.66
CA LEU A 75 -0.84 5.83 5.29
C LEU A 75 -1.70 4.57 5.25
N VAL A 76 -1.37 3.56 6.07
CA VAL A 76 -2.17 2.33 6.19
C VAL A 76 -3.62 2.64 6.60
N LYS A 77 -3.81 3.55 7.57
CA LYS A 77 -5.16 3.95 8.01
C LYS A 77 -5.95 4.67 6.92
N ARG A 78 -5.31 5.58 6.18
CA ARG A 78 -5.95 6.28 5.05
C ARG A 78 -6.36 5.31 3.94
N LEU A 79 -5.47 4.39 3.57
CA LEU A 79 -5.79 3.33 2.60
C LEU A 79 -6.93 2.42 3.09
N ASP A 80 -6.96 2.08 4.38
CA ASP A 80 -8.04 1.27 4.95
C ASP A 80 -9.39 2.00 4.92
N SER A 81 -9.41 3.30 5.25
CA SER A 81 -10.60 4.14 5.13
C SER A 81 -11.08 4.23 3.68
N LEU A 82 -10.17 4.52 2.74
CA LEU A 82 -10.49 4.57 1.31
C LEU A 82 -11.07 3.24 0.81
N ASN A 83 -10.46 2.11 1.20
CA ASN A 83 -10.96 0.79 0.84
C ASN A 83 -12.37 0.51 1.41
N LYS A 84 -12.67 0.99 2.63
CA LYS A 84 -14.00 0.90 3.22
C LYS A 84 -15.01 1.74 2.43
N GLU A 85 -14.68 2.99 2.11
CA GLU A 85 -15.56 3.86 1.34
C GLU A 85 -15.84 3.31 -0.06
N VAL A 86 -14.80 2.88 -0.79
CA VAL A 86 -14.95 2.20 -2.08
C VAL A 86 -15.84 0.96 -1.96
N THR A 87 -15.72 0.18 -0.88
CA THR A 87 -16.55 -1.01 -0.66
C THR A 87 -18.01 -0.64 -0.33
N VAL A 88 -18.25 0.40 0.46
CA VAL A 88 -19.61 0.89 0.80
C VAL A 88 -20.29 1.46 -0.44
N SER A 89 -19.58 2.26 -1.24
CA SER A 89 -20.08 2.78 -2.52
C SER A 89 -20.43 1.67 -3.51
N GLN A 90 -19.72 0.53 -3.47
CA GLN A 90 -20.05 -0.65 -4.28
C GLN A 90 -21.33 -1.38 -3.83
N ILE A 91 -21.64 -1.38 -2.53
CA ILE A 91 -22.84 -2.07 -2.00
C ILE A 91 -24.12 -1.27 -2.26
N SER A 92 -24.01 0.06 -2.42
CA SER A 92 -25.17 0.94 -2.65
C SER A 92 -25.63 1.02 -4.12
N HIS A 93 -25.05 0.22 -5.03
CA HIS A 93 -25.30 0.31 -6.47
C HIS A 93 -25.95 -0.95 -7.07
#